data_AF-A0A2T4DE37-F1
#
_entry.id   AF-A0A2T4DE37-F1
#
_cell.length_a   1.000
_cell.length_b   1.000
_cell.length_c   1.000
_cell.angle_alpha   90.00
_cell.angle_beta   90.00
_cell.angle_gamma   90.00
#
_symmetry.space_group_name_H-M   'P 1'
#
loop_
_entity.id
_entity.type
_entity.pdbx_description
1 polymer ?
#
loop_
_entity_poly.entity_id
_entity_poly.type
_entity_poly.pdbx_seq_one_letter_code
_entity_poly.pdbx_strand_id
1 'polypeptide(L)'
;MSDMEADRIRKPGSVRLTDEQYEELEALGLENESAYVKYKLSGVQKHLQVLRDSAELNNHKVYSGEEKPAQLPAKPTSESLEDKLALQKLSLENEQLRQKLEEISRSKEESLSGIHNQVEGMLKDELLKRDFEALKKENITLQKEIDKLEKELEKSEEAIEEKSGEIEELVKKLGLVELGKVLLPGAINGLASKYPKEMQGLATTLGSLSGEDVKQLLPAASLSEEQQNLLNIAEYFRELFDDEQFEQLVQMVTQLGEQVKQDETMISKVIYYLNQMGKIRKSQQKHTEESDANSIS
;
A
#
# COMPACT_ATOMS: atom_id res chain seq x y z
N MET A 1 20.38 17.93 32.85
CA MET A 1 19.46 16.79 32.72
C MET A 1 18.65 17.07 31.47
N SER A 2 19.23 17.11 30.27
CA SER A 2 20.03 16.10 29.55
C SER A 2 19.26 14.80 29.37
N ASP A 3 18.88 14.58 28.10
CA ASP A 3 18.72 13.29 27.44
C ASP A 3 17.47 12.46 27.77
N MET A 4 16.36 12.81 27.10
CA MET A 4 15.34 11.81 26.72
C MET A 4 14.50 12.25 25.51
N GLU A 5 15.10 12.95 24.54
CA GLU A 5 14.65 12.95 23.14
C GLU A 5 15.00 11.59 22.51
N ALA A 6 14.43 10.51 23.06
CA ALA A 6 14.42 9.24 22.36
C ALA A 6 13.32 9.35 21.31
N ASP A 7 13.69 9.28 20.04
CA ASP A 7 12.82 9.09 18.88
C ASP A 7 11.83 7.94 19.14
N ARG A 8 10.69 8.25 19.74
CA ARG A 8 9.60 7.29 19.95
C ARG A 8 9.02 7.00 18.57
N ILE A 9 9.34 5.81 18.04
CA ILE A 9 9.01 5.36 16.67
C ILE A 9 7.53 5.56 16.40
N ARG A 10 7.23 6.62 15.62
CA ARG A 10 5.89 7.08 15.31
C ARG A 10 5.28 6.16 14.25
N LYS A 11 4.37 5.27 14.66
CA LYS A 11 3.65 4.42 13.71
C LYS A 11 2.56 5.23 12.99
N PRO A 12 2.56 5.28 11.64
CA PRO A 12 1.50 5.95 10.89
C PRO A 12 0.16 5.24 11.15
N GLY A 13 -0.87 6.01 11.51
CA GLY A 13 -2.21 5.51 11.86
C GLY A 13 -2.50 5.37 13.36
N SER A 14 -1.56 5.73 14.24
CA SER A 14 -1.80 5.78 15.69
C SER A 14 -2.44 7.11 16.13
N VAL A 15 -3.32 7.04 17.14
CA VAL A 15 -3.97 8.21 17.75
C VAL A 15 -2.93 9.03 18.49
N ARG A 16 -2.85 10.33 18.20
CA ARG A 16 -1.93 11.26 18.87
C ARG A 16 -2.41 11.50 20.31
N LEU A 17 -1.63 11.04 21.29
CA LEU A 17 -1.84 11.36 22.70
C LEU A 17 -1.11 12.65 23.08
N THR A 18 -1.61 13.36 24.08
CA THR A 18 -0.92 14.53 24.68
C THR A 18 0.20 14.08 25.61
N ASP A 19 1.15 14.97 25.91
CA ASP A 19 2.31 14.64 26.77
C ASP A 19 1.88 14.12 28.15
N GLU A 20 0.86 14.74 28.76
CA GLU A 20 0.24 14.29 30.01
C GLU A 20 -0.35 12.86 29.91
N GLN A 21 -0.89 12.49 28.74
CA GLN A 21 -1.46 11.15 28.51
C GLN A 21 -0.37 10.09 28.31
N TYR A 22 0.82 10.49 27.82
CA TYR A 22 1.98 9.59 27.77
C TYR A 22 2.57 9.33 29.15
N GLU A 23 2.58 10.32 30.05
CA GLU A 23 2.97 10.12 31.45
C GLU A 23 1.99 9.18 32.16
N GLU A 24 0.68 9.33 31.93
CA GLU A 24 -0.32 8.38 32.44
C GLU A 24 -0.14 6.97 31.86
N LEU A 25 0.19 6.85 30.57
CA LEU A 25 0.43 5.60 29.88
C LEU A 25 1.64 4.87 30.47
N GLU A 26 2.70 5.60 30.78
CA GLU A 26 3.90 5.08 31.45
C GLU A 26 3.60 4.65 32.88
N ALA A 27 2.82 5.44 33.63
CA ALA A 27 2.36 5.09 34.98
C ALA A 27 1.45 3.85 35.01
N LEU A 28 0.68 3.61 33.94
CA LEU A 28 -0.18 2.44 33.76
C LEU A 28 0.55 1.22 33.18
N GLY A 29 1.82 1.37 32.77
CA GLY A 29 2.62 0.30 32.18
C GLY A 29 2.10 -0.21 30.82
N LEU A 30 1.46 0.64 30.03
CA LEU A 30 0.89 0.27 28.73
C LEU A 30 1.88 0.60 27.61
N GLU A 31 2.31 -0.38 26.82
CA GLU A 31 3.35 -0.17 25.79
C GLU A 31 2.84 0.43 24.47
N ASN A 32 1.53 0.68 24.35
CA ASN A 32 0.89 1.02 23.07
C ASN A 32 -0.19 2.09 23.25
N GLU A 33 -0.17 3.11 22.40
CA GLU A 33 -1.11 4.23 22.39
C GLU A 33 -2.56 3.76 22.16
N SER A 34 -2.74 2.75 21.31
CA SER A 34 -4.06 2.14 21.07
C SER A 34 -4.60 1.38 22.27
N ALA A 35 -3.72 0.81 23.11
CA ALA A 35 -4.11 0.14 24.33
C ALA A 35 -4.56 1.15 25.40
N TYR A 36 -3.88 2.30 25.49
CA TYR A 36 -4.27 3.40 26.38
C TYR A 36 -5.64 3.98 26.03
N VAL A 37 -5.91 4.22 24.74
CA VAL A 37 -7.23 4.68 24.28
C VAL A 37 -8.31 3.64 24.58
N LYS A 38 -8.05 2.35 24.32
CA LYS A 38 -8.99 1.27 24.63
C LYS A 38 -9.29 1.18 26.13
N TYR A 39 -8.28 1.39 26.98
CA TYR A 39 -8.44 1.44 28.43
C TYR A 39 -9.37 2.59 28.85
N LYS A 40 -9.11 3.82 28.39
CA LYS A 40 -9.96 4.98 28.69
C LYS A 40 -11.40 4.79 28.16
N LEU A 41 -11.56 4.29 26.94
CA LEU A 41 -12.88 3.99 26.37
C LEU A 41 -13.64 2.92 27.17
N SER A 42 -12.95 1.88 27.63
CA SER A 42 -13.56 0.86 28.48
C SER A 42 -13.98 1.41 29.85
N GLY A 43 -13.23 2.36 30.40
CA GLY A 43 -13.60 3.08 31.62
C GLY A 43 -14.85 3.94 31.42
N VAL A 44 -14.94 4.65 30.31
CA VAL A 44 -16.11 5.46 29.94
C VAL A 44 -17.33 4.57 29.70
N GLN A 45 -17.19 3.43 29.01
CA GLN A 45 -18.28 2.48 28.80
C GLN A 45 -18.81 1.90 30.11
N LYS A 46 -17.93 1.54 31.05
CA LYS A 46 -18.33 1.08 32.38
C LYS A 46 -19.07 2.18 33.15
N HIS A 47 -18.62 3.44 33.06
CA HIS A 47 -19.29 4.55 33.72
C HIS A 47 -20.68 4.83 33.12
N LEU A 48 -20.80 4.75 31.78
CA LEU A 48 -22.09 4.86 31.09
C LEU A 48 -23.04 3.70 31.41
N GLN A 49 -22.52 2.48 31.56
CA GLN A 49 -23.32 1.31 31.93
C GLN A 49 -23.85 1.44 33.36
N VAL A 50 -23.04 1.92 34.30
CA VAL A 50 -23.50 2.20 35.68
C VAL A 50 -24.58 3.28 35.70
N LEU A 51 -24.46 4.32 34.86
CA LEU A 51 -25.51 5.35 34.74
C LEU A 51 -26.80 4.79 34.15
N ARG A 52 -26.71 3.90 33.15
CA ARG A 52 -27.87 3.23 32.55
C ARG A 52 -28.56 2.28 33.54
N ASP A 53 -27.79 1.47 34.26
CA ASP A 53 -28.33 0.56 35.28
C ASP A 53 -28.93 1.34 36.46
N SER A 54 -28.38 2.52 36.81
CA SER A 54 -28.95 3.41 37.82
C SER A 54 -30.24 4.13 37.37
N ALA A 55 -30.40 4.36 36.06
CA ALA A 55 -31.63 4.92 35.50
C ALA A 55 -32.76 3.87 35.43
N GLU A 56 -32.42 2.59 35.21
CA GLU A 56 -33.38 1.49 35.24
C GLU A 56 -33.84 1.16 36.67
N LEU A 57 -32.97 1.30 37.68
CA LEU A 57 -33.33 1.12 39.10
C LEU A 57 -34.21 2.24 39.68
N ASN A 58 -34.14 3.46 39.15
CA ASN A 58 -34.99 4.57 39.60
C ASN A 58 -36.40 4.57 38.97
N ASN A 59 -36.63 3.76 37.92
CA ASN A 59 -37.95 3.59 37.31
C ASN A 59 -38.74 2.37 37.83
N HIS A 60 -38.23 1.64 38.84
CA HIS A 60 -38.88 0.45 39.39
C HIS A 60 -39.28 0.58 40.87
N LYS A 61 -39.60 1.80 41.32
CA LYS A 61 -40.09 2.07 42.67
C LYS A 61 -41.36 2.92 42.68
N VAL A 62 -42.38 2.50 41.92
CA VAL A 62 -43.76 2.96 42.14
C VAL A 62 -44.69 1.75 41.97
N TYR A 63 -45.50 1.49 43.01
CA TYR A 63 -46.56 0.47 43.14
C TYR A 63 -46.15 -0.97 43.51
N SER A 64 -45.86 -1.17 44.79
CA SER A 64 -46.39 -2.32 45.55
C SER A 64 -46.27 -2.01 47.05
N GLY A 65 -47.11 -1.08 47.51
CA GLY A 65 -47.37 -0.85 48.93
C GLY A 65 -48.65 -1.57 49.32
N GLU A 66 -48.53 -2.81 49.78
CA GLU A 66 -49.56 -3.43 50.62
C GLU A 66 -49.56 -2.72 51.98
N GLU A 67 -50.48 -1.77 52.17
CA GLU A 67 -50.82 -1.25 53.49
C GLU A 67 -52.29 -1.54 53.81
N LYS A 68 -52.45 -2.31 54.90
CA LYS A 68 -53.68 -2.51 55.69
C LYS A 68 -54.62 -1.29 55.71
N PRO A 69 -55.94 -1.46 55.58
CA PRO A 69 -56.86 -0.36 55.83
C PRO A 69 -57.03 -0.17 57.35
N ALA A 70 -56.45 0.88 57.88
CA ALA A 70 -56.89 1.46 59.14
C ALA A 70 -58.25 2.13 58.93
N GLN A 71 -59.26 1.66 59.68
CA GLN A 71 -60.59 2.25 59.74
C GLN A 71 -60.52 3.72 60.13
N LEU A 72 -60.99 4.59 59.24
CA LEU A 72 -61.49 5.92 59.58
C LEU A 72 -63.02 5.86 59.53
N PRO A 73 -63.74 6.38 60.56
CA PRO A 73 -65.19 6.31 60.58
C PRO A 73 -65.77 7.22 59.49
N ALA A 74 -66.50 6.61 58.56
CA ALA A 74 -67.30 7.30 57.56
C ALA A 74 -68.33 8.21 58.26
N LYS A 75 -68.09 9.52 58.17
CA LYS A 75 -69.13 10.53 58.35
C LYS A 75 -69.73 10.79 56.96
N PRO A 76 -71.01 10.49 56.71
CA PRO A 76 -71.66 10.86 55.47
C PRO A 76 -72.01 12.34 55.56
N THR A 77 -71.04 13.21 55.36
CA THR A 77 -71.34 14.60 55.03
C THR A 77 -71.68 14.61 53.56
N SER A 78 -72.94 14.91 53.26
CA SER A 78 -73.45 15.23 51.93
C SER A 78 -72.36 15.93 51.11
N GLU A 79 -71.77 15.20 50.15
CA GLU A 79 -70.89 15.80 49.15
C GLU A 79 -71.70 16.90 48.49
N SER A 80 -71.38 18.16 48.82
CA SER A 80 -72.03 19.31 48.23
C SER A 80 -71.88 19.17 46.72
N LEU A 81 -72.95 19.42 45.96
CA LEU A 81 -72.88 19.44 44.50
C LEU A 81 -71.77 20.38 44.00
N GLU A 82 -71.41 21.38 44.81
CA GLU A 82 -70.30 22.30 44.59
C GLU A 82 -68.94 21.60 44.62
N ASP A 83 -68.70 20.66 45.54
CA ASP A 83 -67.44 19.89 45.61
C ASP A 83 -67.30 18.95 44.42
N LYS A 84 -68.42 18.32 43.98
CA LYS A 84 -68.44 17.50 42.76
C LYS A 84 -68.16 18.30 41.51
N LEU A 85 -68.73 19.51 41.42
CA LEU A 85 -68.51 20.42 40.30
C LEU A 85 -67.08 21.00 40.30
N ALA A 86 -66.52 21.29 41.48
CA ALA A 86 -65.13 21.71 41.64
C ALA A 86 -64.16 20.60 41.24
N LEU A 87 -64.40 19.35 41.67
CA LEU A 87 -63.61 18.18 41.25
C LEU A 87 -63.72 17.94 39.74
N GLN A 88 -64.91 18.07 39.15
CA GLN A 88 -65.08 17.95 37.70
C GLN A 88 -64.32 19.06 36.96
N LYS A 89 -64.37 20.31 37.44
CA LYS A 89 -63.60 21.42 36.88
C LYS A 89 -62.09 21.18 36.98
N LEU A 90 -61.61 20.72 38.12
CA LEU A 90 -60.20 20.36 38.32
C LEU A 90 -59.76 19.16 37.47
N SER A 91 -60.66 18.21 37.21
CA SER A 91 -60.40 17.08 36.31
C SER A 91 -60.26 17.55 34.87
N LEU A 92 -61.16 18.43 34.40
CA LEU A 92 -61.08 19.02 33.07
C LEU A 92 -59.83 19.91 32.91
N GLU A 93 -59.48 20.67 33.94
CA GLU A 93 -58.26 21.49 33.95
C GLU A 93 -57.00 20.60 33.92
N ASN A 94 -56.97 19.51 34.68
CA ASN A 94 -55.86 18.54 34.61
C ASN A 94 -55.76 17.88 33.24
N GLU A 95 -56.90 17.53 32.62
CA GLU A 95 -56.91 16.95 31.28
C GLU A 95 -56.40 17.96 30.24
N GLN A 96 -56.82 19.22 30.32
CA GLN A 96 -56.28 20.31 29.48
C GLN A 96 -54.78 20.53 29.71
N LEU A 97 -54.31 20.46 30.95
CA LEU A 97 -52.88 20.58 31.26
C LEU A 97 -52.08 19.39 30.68
N ARG A 98 -52.64 18.17 30.73
CA ARG A 98 -52.04 17.00 30.09
C ARG A 98 -51.97 17.15 28.57
N GLN A 99 -53.05 17.61 27.94
CA GLN A 99 -53.06 17.88 26.50
C GLN A 99 -52.02 18.93 26.12
N LYS A 100 -51.89 20.02 26.88
CA LYS A 100 -50.84 21.03 26.67
C LYS A 100 -49.43 20.46 26.85
N LEU A 101 -49.21 19.60 27.84
CA LEU A 101 -47.93 18.92 28.02
C LEU A 101 -47.62 17.97 26.86
N GLU A 102 -48.62 17.26 26.34
CA GLU A 102 -48.48 16.37 25.20
C GLU A 102 -48.17 17.16 23.92
N GLU A 103 -48.88 18.26 23.65
CA GLU A 103 -48.59 19.18 22.54
C GLU A 103 -47.18 19.77 22.63
N ILE A 104 -46.76 20.23 23.82
CA ILE A 104 -45.39 20.72 24.04
C ILE A 104 -44.37 19.61 23.81
N SER A 105 -44.64 18.39 24.28
CA SER A 105 -43.75 17.24 24.10
C SER A 105 -43.58 16.89 22.63
N ARG A 106 -44.68 16.89 21.88
CA ARG A 106 -44.70 16.62 20.45
C ARG A 106 -44.01 17.71 19.65
N SER A 107 -44.29 18.97 19.95
CA SER A 107 -43.61 20.12 19.33
C SER A 107 -42.10 20.09 19.60
N LYS A 108 -41.68 19.71 20.81
CA LYS A 108 -40.26 19.54 21.15
C LYS A 108 -39.64 18.39 20.36
N GLU A 109 -40.32 17.25 20.24
CA GLU A 109 -39.82 16.10 19.48
C GLU A 109 -39.69 16.43 17.99
N GLU A 110 -40.68 17.09 17.40
CA GLU A 110 -40.65 17.57 16.02
C GLU A 110 -39.50 18.58 15.81
N SER A 111 -39.31 19.52 16.74
CA SER A 111 -38.20 20.49 16.69
C SER A 111 -36.84 19.81 16.83
N LEU A 112 -36.71 18.85 17.75
CA LEU A 112 -35.47 18.09 17.95
C LEU A 112 -35.14 17.22 16.74
N SER A 113 -36.15 16.58 16.12
CA SER A 113 -35.99 15.83 14.88
C SER A 113 -35.55 16.74 13.74
N GLY A 114 -36.16 17.93 13.60
CA GLY A 114 -35.74 18.94 12.62
C GLY A 114 -34.29 19.38 12.81
N ILE A 115 -33.89 19.68 14.05
CA ILE A 115 -32.50 20.04 14.39
C ILE A 115 -31.56 18.86 14.11
N HIS A 116 -31.94 17.63 14.48
CA HIS A 116 -31.11 16.45 14.26
C HIS A 116 -30.84 16.24 12.77
N ASN A 117 -31.88 16.31 11.94
CA ASN A 117 -31.74 16.17 10.48
C ASN A 117 -30.90 17.30 9.88
N GLN A 118 -31.05 18.53 10.36
CA GLN A 118 -30.24 19.65 9.91
C GLN A 118 -28.76 19.49 10.29
N VAL A 119 -28.49 19.10 11.55
CA VAL A 119 -27.13 18.86 12.04
C VAL A 119 -26.51 17.68 11.30
N GLU A 120 -27.26 16.60 11.08
CA GLU A 120 -26.80 15.45 10.29
C GLU A 120 -26.47 15.86 8.85
N GLY A 121 -27.32 16.67 8.22
CA GLY A 121 -27.06 17.22 6.89
C GLY A 121 -25.79 18.08 6.84
N MET A 122 -25.64 19.00 7.80
CA MET A 122 -24.44 19.84 7.90
C MET A 122 -23.17 19.02 8.15
N LEU A 123 -23.24 17.99 8.99
CA LEU A 123 -22.10 17.10 9.25
C LEU A 123 -21.72 16.30 8.01
N LYS A 124 -22.71 15.79 7.26
CA LYS A 124 -22.47 15.10 5.98
C LYS A 124 -21.84 16.04 4.95
N ASP A 125 -22.38 17.24 4.80
CA ASP A 125 -21.85 18.23 3.86
C ASP A 125 -20.43 18.65 4.21
N GLU A 126 -20.12 18.86 5.50
CA GLU A 126 -18.78 19.21 5.94
C GLU A 126 -17.78 18.06 5.75
N LEU A 127 -18.22 16.82 6.02
CA LEU A 127 -17.40 15.63 5.78
C LEU A 127 -17.12 15.45 4.28
N LEU A 128 -18.13 15.62 3.43
CA LEU A 128 -17.98 15.59 1.97
C LEU A 128 -17.06 16.69 1.45
N LYS A 129 -17.17 17.92 1.96
CA LYS A 129 -16.26 19.02 1.60
C LYS A 129 -14.82 18.71 1.99
N ARG A 130 -14.60 18.19 3.20
CA ARG A 130 -13.27 17.83 3.68
C ARG A 130 -12.64 16.74 2.82
N ASP A 131 -13.41 15.72 2.48
CA ASP A 131 -12.96 14.62 1.62
C ASP A 131 -12.68 15.11 0.20
N PHE A 132 -13.52 15.98 -0.34
CA PHE A 132 -13.27 16.61 -1.64
C PHE A 132 -11.99 17.47 -1.64
N GLU A 133 -11.75 18.26 -0.59
CA GLU A 133 -10.52 19.05 -0.48
C GLU A 133 -9.27 18.17 -0.35
N ALA A 134 -9.36 17.05 0.37
CA ALA A 134 -8.28 16.08 0.48
C ALA A 134 -7.98 15.45 -0.89
N LEU A 135 -9.01 14.96 -1.58
CA LEU A 135 -8.92 14.41 -2.94
C LEU A 135 -8.34 15.42 -3.93
N LYS A 136 -8.77 16.69 -3.85
CA LYS A 136 -8.25 17.76 -4.72
C LYS A 136 -6.76 18.00 -4.49
N LYS A 137 -6.30 17.98 -3.23
CA LYS A 137 -4.86 18.12 -2.90
C LYS A 137 -4.06 16.93 -3.42
N GLU A 138 -4.57 15.71 -3.21
CA GLU A 138 -3.95 14.48 -3.71
C GLU A 138 -3.84 14.46 -5.23
N ASN A 139 -4.90 14.89 -5.93
CA ASN A 139 -4.91 14.98 -7.38
C ASN A 139 -3.86 15.98 -7.89
N ILE A 140 -3.73 17.15 -7.24
CA ILE A 140 -2.69 18.13 -7.57
C ILE A 140 -1.28 17.55 -7.35
N THR A 141 -1.08 16.76 -6.28
CA THR A 141 0.23 16.13 -6.04
C THR A 141 0.56 15.06 -7.07
N LEU A 142 -0.42 14.22 -7.43
CA LEU A 142 -0.27 13.19 -8.46
C LEU A 142 0.00 13.82 -9.83
N GLN A 143 -0.71 14.89 -10.18
CA GLN A 143 -0.47 15.61 -11.44
C GLN A 143 0.96 16.16 -11.51
N LYS A 144 1.47 16.73 -10.42
CA LYS A 144 2.87 17.20 -10.36
C LYS A 144 3.89 16.07 -10.47
N GLU A 145 3.55 14.87 -10.01
CA GLU A 145 4.40 13.69 -10.13
C GLU A 145 4.41 13.16 -11.56
N ILE A 146 3.23 13.10 -12.20
CA ILE A 146 3.09 12.79 -13.62
C ILE A 146 3.92 13.77 -14.46
N ASP A 147 3.76 15.08 -14.27
CA ASP A 147 4.51 16.09 -15.02
C ASP A 147 6.04 15.97 -14.83
N LYS A 148 6.50 15.44 -13.68
CA LYS A 148 7.92 15.16 -13.43
C LYS A 148 8.40 13.92 -14.18
N LEU A 149 7.62 12.84 -14.10
CA LEU A 149 7.92 11.58 -14.77
C LEU A 149 7.90 11.75 -16.29
N GLU A 150 6.98 12.55 -16.84
CA GLU A 150 6.94 12.88 -18.26
C GLU A 150 8.22 13.61 -18.70
N LYS A 151 8.72 14.57 -17.91
CA LYS A 151 9.99 15.25 -18.19
C LYS A 151 11.20 14.34 -18.07
N GLU A 152 11.17 13.38 -17.16
CA GLU A 152 12.24 12.40 -17.00
C GLU A 152 12.25 11.40 -18.16
N LEU A 153 11.06 11.01 -18.63
CA LEU A 153 10.88 10.19 -19.82
C LEU A 153 11.38 10.90 -21.07
N GLU A 154 11.01 12.15 -21.29
CA GLU A 154 11.49 12.97 -22.42
C GLU A 154 13.02 13.05 -22.44
N LYS A 155 13.65 13.33 -21.30
CA LYS A 155 15.12 13.33 -21.18
C LYS A 155 15.75 11.96 -21.46
N SER A 156 15.10 10.90 -21.00
CA SER A 156 15.58 9.54 -21.25
C SER A 156 15.46 9.17 -22.73
N GLU A 157 14.42 9.60 -23.42
CA GLU A 157 14.24 9.41 -24.85
C GLU A 157 15.31 10.17 -25.65
N GLU A 158 15.57 11.44 -25.31
CA GLU A 158 16.67 12.22 -25.89
C GLU A 158 18.04 11.52 -25.72
N ALA A 159 18.32 11.01 -24.52
CA ALA A 159 19.56 10.31 -24.24
C ALA A 159 19.69 8.98 -25.00
N ILE A 160 18.57 8.27 -25.23
CA ILE A 160 18.53 7.06 -26.05
C ILE A 160 18.80 7.40 -27.52
N GLU A 161 18.22 8.48 -28.03
CA GLU A 161 18.42 8.93 -29.40
C GLU A 161 19.89 9.32 -29.66
N GLU A 162 20.50 10.06 -28.73
CA GLU A 162 21.93 10.40 -28.79
C GLU A 162 22.81 9.15 -28.82
N LYS A 163 22.60 8.20 -27.89
CA LYS A 163 23.35 6.94 -27.86
C LYS A 163 23.10 6.07 -29.09
N SER A 164 21.89 6.08 -29.64
CA SER A 164 21.59 5.38 -30.89
C SER A 164 22.40 5.96 -32.05
N GLY A 165 22.53 7.29 -32.11
CA GLY A 165 23.38 7.97 -33.08
C GLY A 165 24.86 7.60 -32.93
N GLU A 166 25.38 7.57 -31.70
CA GLU A 166 26.75 7.12 -31.41
C GLU A 166 26.98 5.66 -31.85
N ILE A 167 26.03 4.77 -31.57
CA ILE A 167 26.10 3.37 -32.01
C ILE A 167 26.12 3.29 -33.53
N GLU A 168 25.29 4.05 -34.24
CA GLU A 168 25.27 4.03 -35.71
C GLU A 168 26.60 4.52 -36.30
N GLU A 169 27.22 5.54 -35.71
CA GLU A 169 28.57 5.98 -36.09
C GLU A 169 29.63 4.90 -35.84
N LEU A 170 29.59 4.25 -34.67
CA LEU A 170 30.50 3.17 -34.33
C LEU A 170 30.35 1.99 -35.29
N VAL A 171 29.12 1.62 -35.66
CA VAL A 171 28.85 0.59 -36.66
C VAL A 171 29.42 0.98 -38.03
N LYS A 172 29.27 2.23 -38.46
CA LYS A 172 29.90 2.72 -39.72
C LYS A 172 31.42 2.64 -39.65
N LYS A 173 32.03 3.04 -38.52
CA LYS A 173 33.48 2.94 -38.30
C LYS A 173 33.96 1.49 -38.31
N LEU A 174 33.23 0.59 -37.63
CA LEU A 174 33.55 -0.84 -37.60
C LEU A 174 33.45 -1.47 -38.99
N GLY A 175 32.39 -1.15 -39.75
CA GLY A 175 32.20 -1.62 -41.13
C GLY A 175 33.31 -1.13 -42.07
N LEU A 176 33.81 0.10 -41.90
CA LEU A 176 34.98 0.59 -42.64
C LEU A 176 36.27 -0.16 -42.27
N VAL A 177 36.45 -0.50 -40.99
CA VAL A 177 37.60 -1.28 -40.51
C VAL A 177 37.53 -2.72 -41.04
N GLU A 178 36.38 -3.36 -41.02
CA GLU A 178 36.18 -4.70 -41.60
C GLU A 178 36.39 -4.69 -43.11
N LEU A 179 35.84 -3.70 -43.82
CA LEU A 179 36.08 -3.54 -45.26
C LEU A 179 37.58 -3.33 -45.53
N GLY A 180 38.27 -2.55 -44.69
CA GLY A 180 39.72 -2.41 -44.72
C GLY A 180 40.45 -3.73 -44.51
N LYS A 181 40.06 -4.53 -43.51
CA LYS A 181 40.63 -5.86 -43.24
C LYS A 181 40.41 -6.84 -44.39
N VAL A 182 39.30 -6.74 -45.14
CA VAL A 182 39.02 -7.60 -46.29
C VAL A 182 39.75 -7.13 -47.55
N LEU A 183 39.81 -5.81 -47.78
CA LEU A 183 40.41 -5.24 -49.00
C LEU A 183 41.94 -5.13 -48.94
N LEU A 184 42.53 -4.90 -47.76
CA LEU A 184 43.98 -4.76 -47.60
C LEU A 184 44.75 -6.03 -48.02
N PRO A 185 44.39 -7.25 -47.59
CA PRO A 185 45.08 -8.47 -48.05
C PRO A 185 44.97 -8.68 -49.56
N GLY A 186 43.81 -8.37 -50.16
CA GLY A 186 43.61 -8.47 -51.61
C GLY A 186 44.44 -7.45 -52.40
N ALA A 187 44.49 -6.20 -51.92
CA ALA A 187 45.32 -5.14 -52.50
C ALA A 187 46.82 -5.39 -52.30
N ILE A 188 47.23 -5.88 -51.13
CA ILE A 188 48.61 -6.26 -50.82
C ILE A 188 49.04 -7.46 -51.68
N ASN A 189 48.19 -8.49 -51.86
CA ASN A 189 48.48 -9.60 -52.78
C ASN A 189 48.57 -9.12 -54.24
N GLY A 190 47.68 -8.22 -54.65
CA GLY A 190 47.74 -7.60 -55.98
C GLY A 190 49.04 -6.82 -56.20
N LEU A 191 49.48 -6.05 -55.20
CA LEU A 191 50.72 -5.27 -55.23
C LEU A 191 51.96 -6.16 -55.16
N ALA A 192 51.94 -7.21 -54.33
CA ALA A 192 53.00 -8.21 -54.22
C ALA A 192 53.17 -9.02 -55.52
N SER A 193 52.10 -9.29 -56.26
CA SER A 193 52.20 -9.93 -57.58
C SER A 193 52.83 -9.02 -58.64
N LYS A 194 52.58 -7.71 -58.58
CA LYS A 194 53.09 -6.73 -59.55
C LYS A 194 54.51 -6.25 -59.24
N TYR A 195 54.89 -6.18 -57.96
CA TYR A 195 56.20 -5.71 -57.50
C TYR A 195 56.79 -6.63 -56.39
N PRO A 196 57.09 -7.90 -56.70
CA PRO A 196 57.54 -8.87 -55.69
C PRO A 196 58.90 -8.50 -55.07
N LYS A 197 59.82 -7.92 -55.85
CA LYS A 197 61.17 -7.58 -55.38
C LYS A 197 61.21 -6.38 -54.44
N GLU A 198 60.31 -5.42 -54.61
CA GLU A 198 60.20 -4.22 -53.77
C GLU A 198 59.43 -4.54 -52.47
N MET A 199 58.39 -5.37 -52.56
CA MET A 199 57.63 -5.87 -51.40
C MET A 199 58.45 -6.80 -50.50
N GLN A 200 59.35 -7.63 -51.05
CA GLN A 200 60.25 -8.44 -50.24
C GLN A 200 61.23 -7.55 -49.44
N GLY A 201 61.68 -6.43 -50.02
CA GLY A 201 62.47 -5.42 -49.31
C GLY A 201 61.70 -4.75 -48.19
N LEU A 202 60.43 -4.41 -48.43
CA LEU A 202 59.55 -3.76 -47.44
C LEU A 202 59.04 -4.71 -46.35
N ALA A 203 58.80 -5.99 -46.64
CA ALA A 203 58.43 -6.98 -45.62
C ALA A 203 59.62 -7.31 -44.70
N THR A 204 60.85 -7.23 -45.21
CA THR A 204 62.07 -7.43 -44.39
C THR A 204 62.33 -6.23 -43.47
N THR A 205 61.99 -5.01 -43.91
CA THR A 205 62.10 -3.80 -43.09
C THR A 205 60.89 -3.56 -42.18
N LEU A 206 59.67 -3.94 -42.57
CA LEU A 206 58.50 -3.95 -41.67
C LEU A 206 58.55 -5.10 -40.67
N GLY A 207 59.08 -6.26 -41.04
CA GLY A 207 59.28 -7.40 -40.13
C GLY A 207 60.40 -7.18 -39.10
N SER A 208 61.21 -6.12 -39.26
CA SER A 208 62.17 -5.66 -38.24
C SER A 208 61.64 -4.50 -37.38
N LEU A 209 60.53 -3.87 -37.78
CA LEU A 209 59.81 -2.85 -37.02
C LEU A 209 58.58 -3.41 -36.28
N SER A 210 57.98 -4.49 -36.79
CA SER A 210 57.00 -5.31 -36.08
C SER A 210 57.80 -6.32 -35.25
N GLY A 211 57.98 -6.00 -33.96
CA GLY A 211 58.78 -6.76 -33.02
C GLY A 211 58.49 -8.27 -33.02
N GLU A 212 59.46 -9.03 -32.51
CA GLU A 212 59.52 -10.50 -32.44
C GLU A 212 58.31 -11.21 -31.77
N ASP A 213 57.30 -10.47 -31.33
CA ASP A 213 56.10 -11.00 -30.67
C ASP A 213 55.13 -11.75 -31.62
N VAL A 214 55.27 -11.61 -32.94
CA VAL A 214 54.39 -12.33 -33.88
C VAL A 214 54.72 -13.83 -33.99
N LYS A 215 55.91 -14.27 -33.55
CA LYS A 215 56.28 -15.70 -33.54
C LYS A 215 55.80 -16.46 -32.31
N GLN A 216 55.31 -15.78 -31.27
CA GLN A 216 54.71 -16.42 -30.08
C GLN A 216 53.19 -16.60 -30.15
N LEU A 217 52.53 -16.09 -31.20
CA LEU A 217 51.07 -16.28 -31.43
C LEU A 217 50.71 -17.61 -32.13
N LEU A 218 51.64 -18.58 -32.13
CA LEU A 218 51.46 -19.90 -32.74
C LEU A 218 51.03 -21.02 -31.77
N PRO A 219 50.18 -20.75 -30.75
CA PRO A 219 49.25 -21.78 -30.27
C PRO A 219 47.77 -21.33 -30.34
N ALA A 220 47.43 -20.28 -31.09
CA ALA A 220 46.03 -19.83 -31.25
C ALA A 220 45.30 -20.45 -32.45
N ALA A 221 45.97 -21.26 -33.28
CA ALA A 221 45.41 -21.84 -34.50
C ALA A 221 44.49 -23.07 -34.27
N SER A 222 44.20 -23.45 -33.02
CA SER A 222 43.40 -24.64 -32.69
C SER A 222 42.16 -24.38 -31.82
N LEU A 223 41.78 -23.12 -31.62
CA LEU A 223 40.58 -22.77 -30.86
C LEU A 223 39.52 -22.26 -31.84
N SER A 224 38.29 -22.77 -31.71
CA SER A 224 37.19 -22.37 -32.60
C SER A 224 36.93 -20.86 -32.49
N GLU A 225 36.33 -20.27 -33.52
CA GLU A 225 36.00 -18.84 -33.57
C GLU A 225 35.18 -18.39 -32.34
N GLU A 226 34.32 -19.26 -31.81
CA GLU A 226 33.62 -19.06 -30.53
C GLU A 226 34.53 -19.07 -29.31
N GLN A 227 35.53 -19.97 -29.26
CA GLN A 227 36.48 -20.05 -28.16
C GLN A 227 37.47 -18.88 -28.18
N GLN A 228 37.86 -18.39 -29.37
CA GLN A 228 38.63 -17.17 -29.51
C GLN A 228 37.79 -15.93 -29.15
N ASN A 229 36.51 -15.88 -29.53
CA ASN A 229 35.60 -14.82 -29.10
C ASN A 229 35.38 -14.85 -27.59
N LEU A 230 35.21 -16.03 -26.98
CA LEU A 230 35.12 -16.19 -25.53
C LEU A 230 36.40 -15.78 -24.81
N LEU A 231 37.57 -16.09 -25.38
CA LEU A 231 38.86 -15.66 -24.83
C LEU A 231 39.01 -14.14 -24.93
N ASN A 232 38.69 -13.55 -26.08
CA ASN A 232 38.72 -12.10 -26.28
C ASN A 232 37.72 -11.39 -25.36
N ILE A 233 36.51 -11.94 -25.18
CA ILE A 233 35.51 -11.44 -24.24
C ILE A 233 36.04 -11.55 -22.80
N ALA A 234 36.68 -12.66 -22.44
CA ALA A 234 37.26 -12.86 -21.11
C ALA A 234 38.45 -11.93 -20.84
N GLU A 235 39.31 -11.68 -21.84
CA GLU A 235 40.38 -10.69 -21.77
C GLU A 235 39.84 -9.27 -21.65
N TYR A 236 38.79 -8.92 -22.41
CA TYR A 236 38.07 -7.64 -22.26
C TYR A 236 37.45 -7.50 -20.87
N PHE A 237 36.83 -8.55 -20.32
CA PHE A 237 36.29 -8.53 -18.96
C PHE A 237 37.37 -8.41 -17.90
N ARG A 238 38.56 -8.94 -18.15
CA ARG A 238 39.71 -8.82 -17.25
C ARG A 238 40.38 -7.44 -17.32
N GLU A 239 40.31 -6.77 -18.47
CA GLU A 239 40.85 -5.43 -18.68
C GLU A 239 39.89 -4.32 -18.18
N LEU A 240 38.58 -4.61 -18.14
CA LEU A 240 37.55 -3.66 -17.69
C LEU A 240 37.25 -3.71 -16.20
N PHE A 241 37.63 -4.79 -15.50
CA PHE A 241 37.35 -4.98 -14.08
C PHE A 241 38.63 -5.32 -13.32
N ASP A 242 38.90 -4.60 -12.23
CA ASP A 242 39.87 -5.08 -11.23
C ASP A 242 39.39 -6.43 -10.68
N ASP A 243 40.31 -7.33 -10.30
CA ASP A 243 39.99 -8.72 -9.89
C ASP A 243 38.88 -8.78 -8.80
N GLU A 244 38.83 -7.78 -7.91
CA GLU A 244 37.77 -7.64 -6.88
C GLU A 244 36.38 -7.32 -7.45
N GLN A 245 36.30 -6.50 -8.51
CA GLN A 245 35.04 -6.12 -9.15
C GLN A 245 34.47 -7.27 -9.98
N PHE A 246 35.34 -8.06 -10.61
CA PHE A 246 34.94 -9.27 -11.31
C PHE A 246 34.37 -10.31 -10.34
N GLU A 247 35.00 -10.50 -9.19
CA GLU A 247 34.51 -11.43 -8.15
C GLU A 247 33.15 -10.98 -7.58
N GLN A 248 32.95 -9.67 -7.37
CA GLN A 248 31.65 -9.10 -6.98
C GLN A 248 30.57 -9.31 -8.04
N LEU A 249 30.91 -9.15 -9.32
CA LEU A 249 29.97 -9.36 -10.42
C LEU A 249 29.57 -10.85 -10.54
N VAL A 250 30.52 -11.77 -10.37
CA VAL A 250 30.24 -13.22 -10.33
C VAL A 250 29.36 -13.58 -9.13
N GLN A 251 29.61 -13.00 -7.95
CA GLN A 251 28.75 -13.22 -6.77
C GLN A 251 27.33 -12.68 -6.99
N MET A 252 27.19 -11.50 -7.59
CA MET A 252 25.89 -10.91 -7.92
C MET A 252 25.12 -11.74 -8.95
N VAL A 253 25.78 -12.22 -10.00
CA VAL A 253 25.18 -13.11 -11.01
C VAL A 253 24.77 -14.44 -10.38
N THR A 254 25.55 -14.96 -9.44
CA THR A 254 25.21 -16.19 -8.70
C THR A 254 23.99 -15.99 -7.81
N GLN A 255 23.93 -14.86 -7.09
CA GLN A 255 22.77 -14.49 -6.25
C GLN A 255 21.51 -14.25 -7.11
N LEU A 256 21.64 -13.60 -8.27
CA LEU A 256 20.54 -13.42 -9.22
C LEU A 256 20.04 -14.78 -9.73
N GLY A 257 20.95 -15.71 -10.03
CA GLY A 257 20.60 -17.08 -10.43
C GLY A 257 19.90 -17.88 -9.34
N GLU A 258 20.29 -17.71 -8.07
CA GLU A 258 19.60 -18.33 -6.92
C GLU A 258 18.21 -17.71 -6.69
N GLN A 259 18.09 -16.39 -6.83
CA GLN A 259 16.82 -15.68 -6.69
C GLN A 259 15.83 -16.06 -7.79
N VAL A 260 16.29 -16.20 -9.04
CA VAL A 260 15.46 -16.70 -10.16
C VAL A 260 14.97 -18.14 -9.91
N LYS A 261 15.81 -19.02 -9.33
CA LYS A 261 15.38 -20.37 -8.93
C LYS A 261 14.35 -20.36 -7.81
N GLN A 262 14.49 -19.43 -6.84
CA GLN A 262 13.51 -19.24 -5.78
C GLN A 262 12.17 -18.74 -6.34
N ASP A 263 12.21 -17.84 -7.32
CA ASP A 263 11.01 -17.36 -8.02
C ASP A 263 10.34 -18.47 -8.82
N GLU A 264 11.09 -19.32 -9.52
CA GLU A 264 10.53 -20.47 -10.24
C GLU A 264 9.85 -21.47 -9.29
N THR A 265 10.43 -21.70 -8.10
CA THR A 265 9.80 -22.53 -7.07
C THR A 265 8.60 -21.85 -6.40
N MET A 266 8.61 -20.52 -6.25
CA MET A 266 7.48 -19.75 -5.74
C MET A 266 6.33 -19.75 -6.75
N ILE A 267 6.60 -19.51 -8.03
CA ILE A 267 5.64 -19.59 -9.13
C ILE A 267 5.04 -21.00 -9.20
N SER A 268 5.85 -22.05 -9.05
CA SER A 268 5.36 -23.43 -8.99
C SER A 268 4.42 -23.68 -7.80
N LYS A 269 4.72 -23.12 -6.61
CA LYS A 269 3.84 -23.18 -5.44
C LYS A 269 2.54 -22.40 -5.66
N VAL A 270 2.62 -21.21 -6.26
CA VAL A 270 1.45 -20.39 -6.60
C VAL A 270 0.56 -21.14 -7.59
N ILE A 271 1.12 -21.73 -8.66
CA ILE A 271 0.39 -22.57 -9.62
C ILE A 271 -0.25 -23.77 -8.93
N TYR A 272 0.45 -24.42 -8.00
CA TYR A 272 -0.09 -25.53 -7.22
C TYR A 272 -1.31 -25.10 -6.38
N TYR A 273 -1.23 -23.99 -5.64
CA TYR A 273 -2.35 -23.48 -4.86
C TYR A 273 -3.51 -23.01 -5.74
N LEU A 274 -3.23 -22.39 -6.89
CA LEU A 274 -4.24 -22.01 -7.87
C LEU A 274 -4.99 -23.24 -8.42
N ASN A 275 -4.26 -24.32 -8.72
CA ASN A 275 -4.85 -25.58 -9.14
C ASN A 275 -5.66 -26.27 -8.02
N GLN A 276 -5.22 -26.18 -6.77
CA GLN A 276 -6.00 -26.69 -5.64
C GLN A 276 -7.29 -25.89 -5.43
N MET A 277 -7.24 -24.56 -5.52
CA MET A 277 -8.42 -23.70 -5.48
C MET A 277 -9.38 -24.02 -6.64
N GLY A 278 -8.85 -24.26 -7.84
CA GLY A 278 -9.63 -24.69 -9.00
C GLY A 278 -10.33 -26.05 -8.80
N LYS A 279 -9.66 -27.00 -8.13
CA LYS A 279 -10.25 -28.31 -7.78
C LYS A 279 -11.35 -28.17 -6.72
N ILE A 280 -11.11 -27.37 -5.68
CA ILE A 280 -12.10 -27.10 -4.61
C ILE A 280 -13.36 -26.47 -5.19
N ARG A 281 -13.21 -25.51 -6.12
CA ARG A 281 -14.36 -24.87 -6.80
C ARG A 281 -15.16 -25.86 -7.65
N LYS A 282 -14.48 -26.75 -8.38
CA LYS A 282 -15.13 -27.81 -9.17
C LYS A 282 -15.83 -28.86 -8.31
N SER A 283 -15.27 -29.22 -7.14
CA SER A 283 -15.93 -30.12 -6.19
C SER A 283 -17.12 -29.46 -5.50
N GLN A 284 -17.07 -28.16 -5.23
CA GLN A 284 -18.23 -27.43 -4.68
C GLN A 284 -19.37 -27.33 -5.70
N GLN A 285 -19.08 -27.09 -6.99
CA GLN A 285 -20.11 -27.09 -8.03
C GLN A 285 -20.79 -28.46 -8.20
N LYS A 286 -20.03 -29.56 -8.12
CA LYS A 286 -20.63 -30.91 -8.16
C LYS A 286 -21.53 -31.21 -6.96
N HIS A 287 -21.17 -30.73 -5.76
CA HIS A 287 -22.01 -30.91 -4.58
C HIS A 287 -23.32 -30.12 -4.63
N THR A 288 -23.34 -28.96 -5.28
CA THR A 288 -24.58 -28.19 -5.47
C THR A 288 -25.53 -28.90 -6.44
N GLU A 289 -25.01 -29.43 -7.55
CA GLU A 289 -25.82 -30.16 -8.55
C GLU A 289 -26.39 -31.50 -8.04
N GLU A 290 -25.67 -32.24 -7.18
CA GLU A 290 -26.22 -33.46 -6.56
C GLU A 290 -27.25 -33.18 -5.45
N SER A 291 -27.21 -32.00 -4.80
CA SER A 291 -28.22 -31.61 -3.81
C SER A 291 -29.53 -31.13 -4.44
N ASP A 292 -29.45 -30.54 -5.65
CA ASP A 292 -30.63 -30.15 -6.42
C ASP A 292 -31.29 -31.35 -7.15
N ALA A 293 -30.52 -32.39 -7.49
CA ALA A 293 -31.07 -33.62 -8.07
C ALA A 293 -31.83 -34.50 -7.06
N ASN A 294 -31.40 -34.52 -5.79
CA ASN A 294 -32.05 -35.30 -4.72
C ASN A 294 -33.24 -34.60 -4.04
N SER A 295 -33.54 -33.34 -4.39
CA SER A 295 -34.73 -32.61 -3.90
C SER A 295 -35.90 -32.62 -4.89
N ILE A 296 -35.74 -33.24 -6.06
CA ILE A 296 -36.75 -33.31 -7.13
C ILE A 296 -37.26 -34.75 -7.37
N SER A 297 -36.82 -35.75 -6.58
CA SER A 297 -37.41 -37.11 -6.57
C SER A 297 -38.30 -37.35 -5.36
#